data_AF-A0AA46WCT6-F1
#
_entry.id   AF-A0AA46WCT6-F1
#
_cell.length_a   1.000
_cell.length_b   1.000
_cell.length_c   1.000
_cell.angle_alpha   90.00
_cell.angle_beta   90.00
_cell.angle_gamma   90.00
#
_symmetry.space_group_name_H-M   'P 1'
#
loop_
_entity.id
_entity.type
_entity.pdbx_description
1 polymer ?
#
loop_
_entity_poly.entity_id
_entity_poly.type
_entity_poly.pdbx_seq_one_letter_code
_entity_poly.pdbx_strand_id
1 'polypeptide(L)' 'MAREYTAEFKLESVKLANEQRKVGQPVAKVARDLGIRDSVLGKWMKKYNEKSQRQMHFQM' A
#
# COMPACT_ATOMS: atom_id res chain seq x y z
N MET A 1 18.34 6.65 10.29
CA MET A 1 17.52 7.59 9.51
C MET A 1 16.24 6.91 9.08
N ALA A 2 15.08 7.41 9.51
CA ALA A 2 13.80 6.95 8.97
C ALA A 2 13.73 7.41 7.51
N ARG A 3 13.51 6.47 6.58
CA ARG A 3 13.25 6.82 5.18
C ARG A 3 11.85 7.45 5.15
N GLU A 4 11.79 8.76 5.00
CA GLU A 4 10.51 9.47 4.91
C GLU A 4 9.97 9.33 3.48
N TYR A 5 8.92 8.53 3.34
CA TYR A 5 8.21 8.40 2.07
C TYR A 5 7.08 9.42 2.02
N THR A 6 6.99 10.15 0.89
CA THR A 6 5.90 11.09 0.62
C THR A 6 4.55 10.36 0.59
N ALA A 7 3.47 11.11 0.84
CA ALA A 7 2.11 10.54 0.82
C ALA A 7 1.75 9.99 -0.58
N GLU A 8 2.20 10.67 -1.63
CA GLU A 8 2.03 10.26 -3.03
C GLU A 8 2.73 8.93 -3.30
N PHE A 9 3.99 8.80 -2.88
CA PHE A 9 4.74 7.56 -3.04
C PHE A 9 4.06 6.38 -2.33
N LYS A 10 3.54 6.59 -1.12
CA LYS A 10 2.80 5.55 -0.37
C LYS A 10 1.55 5.10 -1.11
N LEU A 11 0.79 6.05 -1.67
CA LEU A 11 -0.45 5.78 -2.39
C LEU A 11 -0.19 5.02 -3.70
N GLU A 12 0.79 5.47 -4.48
CA GLU A 12 1.16 4.81 -5.74
C GLU A 12 1.75 3.41 -5.48
N SER A 13 2.56 3.25 -4.44
CA SER A 13 3.07 1.93 -4.02
C SER A 13 1.93 0.96 -3.68
N VAL A 14 0.91 1.43 -2.95
CA VAL A 14 -0.26 0.62 -2.58
C VAL A 14 -1.12 0.29 -3.79
N LYS A 15 -1.33 1.22 -4.72
CA LYS A 15 -2.04 0.95 -5.98
C LYS A 15 -1.32 -0.10 -6.81
N LEU A 16 -0.02 0.10 -7.04
CA LEU A 16 0.81 -0.84 -7.81
C LEU A 16 0.78 -2.24 -7.17
N ALA A 17 0.91 -2.33 -5.85
CA ALA A 17 0.83 -3.60 -5.14
C ALA A 17 -0.51 -4.32 -5.34
N ASN A 18 -1.63 -3.58 -5.34
CA ASN A 18 -2.95 -4.15 -5.60
C ASN A 18 -3.11 -4.61 -7.05
N GLU A 19 -2.65 -3.81 -8.02
CA GLU A 19 -2.67 -4.15 -9.45
C GLU A 19 -1.86 -5.42 -9.72
N GLN A 20 -0.63 -5.47 -9.21
CA GLN A 20 0.26 -6.62 -9.35
C GLN A 20 -0.31 -7.87 -8.67
N ARG A 21 -0.97 -7.71 -7.53
CA ARG A 21 -1.65 -8.83 -6.85
C ARG A 21 -2.77 -9.43 -7.71
N LYS A 22 -3.51 -8.63 -8.48
CA LYS A 22 -4.56 -9.13 -9.38
C LYS A 22 -4.00 -10.02 -10.50
N VAL A 23 -2.79 -9.75 -10.97
CA VAL A 23 -2.08 -10.57 -11.98
C VAL A 23 -1.26 -11.69 -11.35
N GLY A 24 -1.44 -11.98 -10.06
CA GLY A 24 -0.78 -13.07 -9.33
C GLY A 24 0.62 -12.75 -8.81
N GLN A 25 1.09 -11.50 -8.91
CA GLN A 25 2.38 -11.12 -8.35
C GLN A 25 2.31 -10.92 -6.83
N PRO A 26 3.27 -11.48 -6.07
CA PRO A 26 3.31 -11.32 -4.63
C PRO A 26 3.75 -9.90 -4.25
N VAL A 27 3.11 -9.35 -3.23
CA VAL A 27 3.39 -7.99 -2.72
C VAL A 27 4.85 -7.83 -2.27
N ALA A 28 5.48 -8.92 -1.79
CA ALA A 28 6.90 -8.92 -1.46
C ALA A 28 7.80 -8.62 -2.66
N LYS A 29 7.43 -9.07 -3.87
CA LYS A 29 8.18 -8.76 -5.10
C LYS A 29 8.07 -7.28 -5.44
N VAL A 30 6.86 -6.74 -5.40
CA VAL A 30 6.59 -5.31 -5.63
C VAL A 30 7.33 -4.43 -4.62
N ALA A 31 7.35 -4.82 -3.35
CA ALA A 31 8.09 -4.08 -2.32
C ALA A 31 9.60 -4.03 -2.62
N ARG A 32 10.18 -5.16 -3.01
CA ARG A 32 11.61 -5.26 -3.37
C ARG A 32 11.95 -4.41 -4.60
N ASP A 33 11.07 -4.42 -5.60
CA ASP A 33 11.19 -3.61 -6.82
C ASP A 33 11.16 -2.10 -6.49
N LEU A 34 10.24 -1.69 -5.62
CA LEU A 34 10.13 -0.31 -5.11
C LEU A 34 11.24 0.08 -4.12
N GLY A 35 12.14 -0.83 -3.75
CA GLY A 35 13.20 -0.59 -2.77
C GLY A 35 12.68 -0.35 -1.35
N ILE A 36 11.52 -0.90 -1.01
CA ILE A 36 10.91 -0.81 0.32
C ILE A 36 10.79 -2.19 0.98
N ARG A 37 10.60 -2.20 2.31
CA ARG A 37 10.36 -3.45 3.04
C ARG A 37 8.93 -3.94 2.77
N ASP A 38 8.76 -5.23 2.54
CA ASP A 38 7.46 -5.90 2.37
C ASP A 38 6.50 -5.56 3.50
N SER A 39 7.01 -5.53 4.73
CA SER A 39 6.25 -5.26 5.94
C SER A 39 5.72 -3.81 5.98
N VAL A 40 6.43 -2.87 5.35
CA VAL A 40 6.01 -1.47 5.24
C VAL A 40 4.88 -1.34 4.22
N LEU A 41 5.02 -1.97 3.06
CA LEU A 41 4.00 -1.97 2.02
C LEU A 41 2.70 -2.66 2.49
N GLY A 42 2.83 -3.78 3.22
CA GLY A 42 1.71 -4.45 3.89
C GLY A 42 0.95 -3.55 4.86
N LYS A 43 1.67 -2.81 5.71
CA LYS A 43 1.08 -1.82 6.63
C LYS A 43 0.35 -0.71 5.90
N TRP A 44 0.92 -0.19 4.81
CA TRP A 44 0.26 0.84 4.01
C TRP A 44 -1.01 0.30 3.37
N MET A 45 -0.97 -0.85 2.68
CA MET A 45 -2.17 -1.45 2.09
C MET A 45 -3.28 -1.62 3.12
N LYS A 46 -2.97 -2.14 4.31
CA LYS A 46 -3.95 -2.28 5.40
C LYS A 46 -4.54 -0.92 5.80
N LYS A 47 -3.69 0.08 6.06
CA LYS A 47 -4.11 1.42 6.47
C LYS A 47 -4.98 2.14 5.42
N TYR A 48 -4.64 2.00 4.15
CA TYR A 48 -5.40 2.60 3.05
C TYR A 48 -6.72 1.85 2.78
N ASN A 49 -6.72 0.51 2.89
CA ASN A 49 -7.94 -0.29 2.76
C ASN A 49 -8.93 -0.05 3.92
N GLU A 50 -8.42 0.06 5.16
CA GLU A 50 -9.24 0.43 6.33
C GLU A 50 -9.78 1.86 6.23
N LYS A 51 -9.00 2.82 5.71
CA LYS A 51 -9.52 4.16 5.42
C LYS A 51 -10.64 4.14 4.39
N SER A 52 -10.54 3.33 3.34
CA SER A 52 -11.62 3.21 2.35
C SER A 52 -12.92 2.69 2.97
N GLN A 53 -12.82 1.77 3.94
CA GLN A 53 -13.97 1.21 4.66
C GLN A 53 -14.54 2.19 5.70
N ARG A 54 -13.69 2.92 6.43
CA ARG A 54 -14.11 3.85 7.47
C ARG A 54 -14.69 5.16 6.91
N GLN A 55 -14.27 5.57 5.72
CA GLN A 55 -14.84 6.74 5.04
C GLN A 55 -16.28 6.51 4.54
N MET A 56 -16.70 5.26 4.35
CA MET A 56 -18.10 4.92 4.02
C MET A 56 -19.02 4.83 5.24
N HIS A 57 -18.48 4.81 6.47
CA HIS A 57 -19.27 4.67 7.70
C HIS A 57 -19.77 6.02 8.25
N PHE A 58 -19.32 7.15 7.72
CA PHE A 58 -19.70 8.48 8.23
C PHE A 58 -20.78 9.18 7.39
N GLN A 59 -21.62 8.40 6.71
CA GLN A 59 -22.77 8.88 5.96
C GLN A 59 -23.99 7.98 6.25
N MET A 60 -24.51 8.06 7.48
CA MET A 60 -25.88 7.67 7.84
C MET A 60 -26.43 8.65 8.86
#